data_AF-A0A1R2BNY3-F1
#
_entry.id   AF-A0A1R2BNY3-F1
#
_cell.length_a   1.000
_cell.length_b   1.000
_cell.length_c   1.000
_cell.angle_alpha   90.00
_cell.angle_beta   90.00
_cell.angle_gamma   90.00
#
_symmetry.space_group_name_H-M   'P 1'
#
loop_
_entity.id
_entity.type
_entity.pdbx_description
1 polymer ?
#
loop_
_entity_poly.entity_id
_entity_poly.type
_entity_poly.pdbx_seq_one_letter_code
_entity_poly.pdbx_strand_id
1 'polypeptide(L)'
;MLHIKTNKKSQNYSLLITKMGIFKLLFKARLDGIDSILFPTEISWFCKIACASCREVHDKDVSFSINEQVQTKGSRGNFNFVYTCKLCSKTSTIVYVHTSFSSYGDNERYSPIIELECRGLKILSWSIASGAMAVSSSGNKFSDTNFAENDWCDYDEEMGQLVGVYEIDTKVEEC
;
A
#
# COMPACT_ATOMS: atom_id res chain seq x y z
N MET A 1 -9.57 -34.42 -57.90
CA MET A 1 -8.20 -34.00 -57.54
C MET A 1 -8.21 -32.47 -57.64
N LEU A 2 -8.12 -31.63 -56.61
CA LEU A 2 -7.37 -31.60 -55.35
C LEU A 2 -8.23 -30.84 -54.31
N HIS A 3 -8.57 -31.44 -53.16
CA HIS A 3 -7.95 -31.23 -51.84
C HIS A 3 -8.00 -29.80 -51.27
N ILE A 4 -8.85 -29.68 -50.24
CA ILE A 4 -8.99 -28.64 -49.22
C ILE A 4 -7.64 -28.33 -48.55
N LYS A 5 -7.34 -27.04 -48.30
CA LYS A 5 -6.75 -26.59 -47.02
C LYS A 5 -7.25 -25.17 -46.68
N THR A 6 -8.24 -25.12 -45.80
CA THR A 6 -8.51 -23.98 -44.93
C THR A 6 -7.27 -23.64 -44.12
N ASN A 7 -6.79 -22.39 -44.15
CA ASN A 7 -5.75 -21.93 -43.23
C ASN A 7 -6.31 -20.87 -42.28
N LYS A 8 -6.91 -21.37 -41.19
CA LYS A 8 -7.10 -20.62 -39.94
C LYS A 8 -5.71 -20.34 -39.37
N LYS A 9 -5.38 -19.06 -39.15
CA LYS A 9 -4.53 -18.55 -38.05
C LYS A 9 -4.35 -17.03 -38.17
N SER A 10 -5.43 -16.27 -37.99
CA SER A 10 -5.28 -14.97 -37.33
C SER A 10 -5.26 -15.28 -35.83
N GLN A 11 -4.05 -15.40 -35.30
CA GLN A 11 -3.83 -15.57 -33.88
C GLN A 11 -4.42 -14.35 -33.16
N ASN A 12 -5.45 -14.58 -32.35
CA ASN A 12 -5.87 -13.67 -31.31
C ASN A 12 -4.71 -13.50 -30.34
N TYR A 13 -3.86 -12.49 -30.58
CA TYR A 13 -2.92 -12.01 -29.59
C TYR A 13 -3.72 -11.34 -28.47
N SER A 14 -4.15 -12.19 -27.54
CA SER A 14 -4.08 -11.93 -26.12
C SER A 14 -4.40 -10.48 -25.71
N LEU A 15 -5.69 -10.22 -25.49
CA LEU A 15 -6.15 -9.38 -24.39
C LEU A 15 -5.67 -9.99 -23.05
N LEU A 16 -4.36 -10.09 -22.85
CA LEU A 16 -3.76 -10.10 -21.52
C LEU A 16 -3.64 -8.63 -21.13
N ILE A 17 -4.80 -7.96 -21.02
CA ILE A 17 -4.90 -6.75 -20.21
C ILE A 17 -4.46 -7.26 -18.83
N THR A 18 -3.27 -6.87 -18.39
CA THR A 18 -2.80 -7.12 -17.03
C THR A 18 -3.91 -6.64 -16.11
N LYS A 19 -4.69 -7.57 -15.55
CA LYS A 19 -5.88 -7.25 -14.75
C LYS A 19 -5.43 -6.27 -13.66
N MET A 20 -6.01 -5.07 -13.66
CA MET A 20 -5.82 -4.14 -12.55
C MET A 20 -6.34 -4.83 -11.29
N GLY A 21 -5.48 -4.96 -10.28
CA GLY A 21 -5.86 -5.43 -8.97
C GLY A 21 -6.00 -4.22 -8.05
N ILE A 22 -7.13 -4.10 -7.38
CA ILE A 22 -7.30 -3.16 -6.28
C ILE A 22 -6.81 -3.87 -5.01
N PHE A 23 -5.95 -3.22 -4.25
CA PHE A 23 -5.42 -3.72 -3.00
C PHE A 23 -5.74 -2.75 -1.88
N LYS A 24 -6.24 -3.25 -0.75
CA LYS A 24 -6.39 -2.48 0.48
C LYS A 24 -5.26 -2.85 1.43
N LEU A 25 -4.65 -1.84 2.04
CA LEU A 25 -3.72 -2.02 3.14
C LEU A 25 -4.50 -1.82 4.44
N LEU A 26 -4.65 -2.90 5.21
CA LEU A 26 -5.40 -2.94 6.45
C LEU A 26 -4.46 -2.80 7.64
N PHE A 27 -4.82 -1.94 8.58
CA PHE A 27 -4.08 -1.67 9.82
C PHE A 27 -4.94 -2.09 11.01
N LYS A 28 -4.28 -2.66 12.02
CA LYS A 28 -4.85 -2.98 13.33
C LYS A 28 -3.82 -2.63 14.40
N ALA A 29 -4.28 -2.06 15.49
CA ALA A 29 -3.50 -1.82 16.71
C ALA A 29 -4.42 -1.76 17.93
N ARG A 30 -3.85 -1.99 19.10
CA ARG A 30 -4.47 -1.71 20.40
C ARG A 30 -4.16 -0.26 20.80
N LEU A 31 -5.20 0.53 21.05
CA LEU A 31 -5.14 1.94 21.41
C LEU A 31 -5.40 2.08 22.91
N ASP A 32 -4.50 2.78 23.62
CA ASP A 32 -4.62 3.08 25.05
C ASP A 32 -4.49 4.59 25.26
N GLY A 33 -5.57 5.25 25.68
CA GLY A 33 -5.64 6.72 25.75
C GLY A 33 -5.50 7.45 24.40
N ILE A 34 -5.58 6.72 23.27
CA ILE A 34 -5.55 7.22 21.90
C ILE A 34 -6.93 7.04 21.25
N ASP A 35 -7.49 8.12 20.72
CA ASP A 35 -8.76 8.12 19.99
C ASP A 35 -8.58 7.76 18.52
N SER A 36 -7.49 8.23 17.91
CA SER A 36 -7.20 7.91 16.51
C SER A 36 -5.73 8.04 16.13
N ILE A 37 -5.37 7.39 15.04
CA ILE A 37 -4.10 7.55 14.33
C ILE A 37 -4.43 8.22 13.00
N LEU A 38 -3.73 9.30 12.66
CA LEU A 38 -3.80 9.97 11.37
C LEU A 38 -2.60 9.54 10.52
N PHE A 39 -2.83 9.40 9.22
CA PHE A 39 -1.82 9.07 8.22
C PHE A 39 -1.65 10.26 7.26
N PRO A 40 -0.71 11.19 7.57
CA PRO A 40 -0.45 12.34 6.71
C PRO A 40 -0.05 11.93 5.29
N THR A 41 -0.29 12.81 4.32
CA THR A 41 -0.03 12.54 2.91
C THR A 41 1.47 12.40 2.60
N GLU A 42 2.33 12.98 3.43
CA GLU A 42 3.79 12.97 3.26
C GLU A 42 4.47 11.71 3.79
N ILE A 43 3.75 10.78 4.43
CA ILE A 43 4.36 9.56 4.94
C ILE A 43 4.79 8.63 3.81
N SER A 44 5.80 7.82 4.10
CA SER A 44 6.24 6.75 3.20
C SER A 44 5.56 5.44 3.56
N TRP A 45 4.94 4.83 2.55
CA TRP A 45 4.38 3.49 2.62
C TRP A 45 5.42 2.49 2.16
N PHE A 46 5.70 1.46 2.96
CA PHE A 46 6.66 0.41 2.61
C PHE A 46 5.92 -0.85 2.23
N CYS A 47 6.22 -1.41 1.05
CA CYS A 47 5.56 -2.59 0.53
C CYS A 47 6.57 -3.62 0.05
N LYS A 48 6.40 -4.87 0.45
CA LYS A 48 7.05 -6.00 -0.21
C LYS A 48 6.25 -6.39 -1.44
N ILE A 49 6.88 -6.39 -2.62
CA ILE A 49 6.18 -6.64 -3.88
C ILE A 49 6.74 -7.86 -4.63
N ALA A 50 5.88 -8.49 -5.42
CA ALA A 50 6.25 -9.53 -6.37
C ALA A 50 5.77 -9.18 -7.78
N CYS A 51 6.61 -9.43 -8.80
CA CYS A 51 6.23 -9.28 -10.19
C CYS A 51 5.10 -10.27 -10.54
N ALA A 52 3.98 -9.77 -11.05
CA ALA A 52 2.84 -10.61 -11.42
C ALA A 52 3.13 -11.51 -12.63
N SER A 53 4.19 -11.23 -13.38
CA SER A 53 4.53 -11.99 -14.60
C SER A 53 5.53 -13.13 -14.39
N CYS A 54 6.65 -12.87 -13.70
CA CYS A 54 7.67 -13.89 -13.46
C CYS A 54 7.70 -14.39 -12.01
N ARG A 55 6.93 -13.78 -11.10
CA ARG A 55 6.87 -14.06 -9.66
C ARG A 55 8.14 -13.71 -8.89
N GLU A 56 9.05 -12.94 -9.51
CA GLU A 56 10.23 -12.42 -8.82
C GLU A 56 9.79 -11.48 -7.69
N VAL A 57 10.28 -11.73 -6.48
CA VAL A 57 10.09 -10.87 -5.31
C VAL A 57 11.19 -9.81 -5.30
N HIS A 58 10.83 -8.56 -5.06
CA HIS A 58 11.83 -7.50 -4.95
C HIS A 58 12.76 -7.76 -3.75
N ASP A 59 14.05 -7.46 -3.89
CA ASP A 59 15.09 -7.73 -2.89
C ASP A 59 14.94 -6.90 -1.62
N LYS A 60 14.27 -5.75 -1.75
CA LYS A 60 13.97 -4.81 -0.67
C LYS A 60 12.51 -4.40 -0.70
N ASP A 61 11.99 -3.92 0.42
CA ASP A 61 10.71 -3.24 0.41
C ASP A 61 10.82 -1.97 -0.44
N VAL A 62 9.77 -1.71 -1.23
CA VAL A 62 9.67 -0.49 -2.02
C VAL A 62 8.91 0.55 -1.22
N SER A 63 9.32 1.80 -1.33
CA SER A 63 8.67 2.94 -0.68
C SER A 63 8.02 3.85 -1.70
N PHE A 64 6.86 4.42 -1.36
CA PHE A 64 6.21 5.48 -2.12
C PHE A 64 5.36 6.37 -1.20
N SER A 65 5.08 7.59 -1.66
CA SER A 65 4.12 8.50 -1.03
C SER A 65 2.86 8.64 -1.90
N ILE A 66 1.72 8.96 -1.28
CA ILE A 66 0.49 9.26 -2.03
C ILE A 66 0.57 10.56 -2.83
N ASN A 67 1.49 11.46 -2.49
CA ASN A 67 1.75 12.70 -3.21
C ASN A 67 2.73 12.51 -4.38
N GLU A 68 3.41 11.36 -4.45
CA GLU A 68 4.41 11.09 -5.47
C GLU A 68 3.77 11.02 -6.87
N GLN A 69 4.40 11.69 -7.84
CA GLN A 69 3.95 11.69 -9.24
C GLN A 69 5.11 11.31 -10.15
N VAL A 70 5.16 10.03 -10.49
CA VAL A 70 6.13 9.42 -11.40
C VAL A 70 5.48 9.18 -12.76
N GLN A 71 6.19 9.52 -13.83
CA GLN A 71 5.81 9.19 -15.19
C GLN A 71 6.65 8.03 -15.72
N THR A 72 6.10 7.26 -16.66
CA THR A 72 6.85 6.20 -17.36
C THR A 72 6.85 6.43 -18.86
N LYS A 73 7.93 6.01 -19.52
CA LYS A 73 8.10 6.15 -20.97
C LYS A 73 6.96 5.44 -21.71
N GLY A 74 6.25 6.18 -22.56
CA GLY A 74 5.14 5.66 -23.35
C GLY A 74 3.77 5.62 -22.65
N SER A 75 3.67 6.10 -21.42
CA SER A 75 2.39 6.31 -20.72
C SER A 75 2.10 7.80 -20.54
N ARG A 76 0.80 8.16 -20.61
CA ARG A 76 0.31 9.50 -20.23
C ARG A 76 -0.20 9.57 -18.79
N GLY A 77 -0.15 8.48 -18.03
CA GLY A 77 -0.61 8.42 -16.65
C GLY A 77 0.43 8.92 -15.65
N ASN A 78 -0.06 9.45 -14.52
CA ASN A 78 0.74 9.71 -13.32
C ASN A 78 0.58 8.54 -12.36
N PHE A 79 1.68 8.10 -11.77
CA PHE A 79 1.73 6.95 -10.86
C PHE A 79 2.42 7.35 -9.55
N ASN A 80 2.05 6.73 -8.45
CA ASN A 80 2.77 6.88 -7.17
C ASN A 80 4.05 6.06 -7.15
N PHE A 81 4.10 4.97 -7.93
CA PHE A 81 5.28 4.12 -8.02
C PHE A 81 5.37 3.47 -9.40
N VAL A 82 6.59 3.37 -9.94
CA VAL A 82 6.91 2.66 -11.18
C VAL A 82 8.13 1.78 -10.97
N TYR A 83 8.02 0.49 -11.31
CA TYR A 83 9.12 -0.47 -11.21
C TYR A 83 9.24 -1.30 -12.47
N THR A 84 10.46 -1.50 -12.97
CA THR A 84 10.75 -2.44 -14.05
C THR A 84 11.44 -3.68 -13.48
N CYS A 85 10.80 -4.84 -13.65
CA CYS A 85 11.30 -6.10 -13.14
C CYS A 85 12.69 -6.43 -13.73
N LYS A 86 13.69 -6.63 -12.87
CA LYS A 86 15.06 -6.95 -13.29
C LYS A 86 15.18 -8.31 -14.01
N LEU A 87 14.23 -9.22 -13.77
CA LEU A 87 14.26 -10.57 -14.35
C LEU A 87 13.56 -10.67 -15.71
N CYS A 88 12.37 -10.06 -15.87
CA CYS A 88 11.57 -10.20 -17.09
C CYS A 88 11.34 -8.88 -17.85
N SER A 89 11.92 -7.77 -17.38
CA SER A 89 11.85 -6.44 -17.97
C SER A 89 10.45 -5.83 -18.09
N LYS A 90 9.43 -6.44 -17.48
CA LYS A 90 8.07 -5.88 -17.47
C LYS A 90 7.94 -4.77 -16.42
N THR A 91 7.26 -3.70 -16.81
CA THR A 91 6.96 -2.55 -15.95
C THR A 91 5.69 -2.79 -15.14
N SER A 92 5.74 -2.41 -13.88
CA SER A 92 4.65 -2.46 -12.89
C SER A 92 4.43 -1.07 -12.31
N THR A 93 3.21 -0.78 -11.90
CA THR A 93 2.82 0.54 -11.39
C THR A 93 1.91 0.42 -10.17
N ILE A 94 1.96 1.41 -9.28
CA ILE A 94 1.00 1.61 -8.19
C ILE A 94 0.41 3.01 -8.32
N VAL A 95 -0.90 3.12 -8.14
CA VAL A 95 -1.64 4.38 -8.07
C VAL A 95 -2.48 4.37 -6.79
N TYR A 96 -2.40 5.43 -6.01
CA TYR A 96 -3.29 5.66 -4.87
C TYR A 96 -4.70 5.95 -5.37
N VAL A 97 -5.69 5.19 -4.88
CA VAL A 97 -7.10 5.41 -5.17
C VAL A 97 -7.66 6.35 -4.13
N HIS A 98 -7.97 7.58 -4.54
CA HIS A 98 -8.53 8.62 -3.65
C HIS A 98 -9.80 8.12 -2.94
N THR A 99 -9.60 7.69 -1.70
CA THR A 99 -10.63 7.28 -0.75
C THR A 99 -10.31 7.94 0.58
N SER A 100 -11.32 8.24 1.40
CA SER A 100 -11.18 9.03 2.63
C SER A 100 -10.50 8.30 3.79
N PHE A 101 -9.77 7.22 3.53
CA PHE A 101 -9.11 6.42 4.55
C PHE A 101 -7.78 7.08 4.90
N SER A 102 -7.79 8.07 5.80
CA SER A 102 -6.57 8.71 6.29
C SER A 102 -6.44 8.64 7.82
N SER A 103 -7.34 7.90 8.48
CA SER A 103 -7.29 7.69 9.91
C SER A 103 -7.69 6.28 10.31
N TYR A 104 -7.26 5.88 11.50
CA TYR A 104 -7.61 4.63 12.17
C TYR A 104 -8.08 4.94 13.59
N GLY A 105 -9.26 4.47 13.97
CA GLY A 105 -9.77 4.52 15.36
C GLY A 105 -10.47 3.22 15.77
N ASP A 106 -10.43 2.20 14.92
CA ASP A 106 -11.15 0.93 15.13
C ASP A 106 -10.34 -0.01 16.02
N ASN A 107 -10.20 0.36 17.30
CA ASN A 107 -9.37 -0.35 18.27
C ASN A 107 -9.47 -1.89 18.16
N GLU A 108 -8.31 -2.54 18.02
CA GLU A 108 -8.14 -4.00 17.86
C GLU A 108 -8.87 -4.64 16.67
N ARG A 109 -9.30 -3.85 15.68
CA ARG A 109 -9.95 -4.34 14.45
C ARG A 109 -9.14 -3.94 13.23
N TYR A 110 -9.12 -4.79 12.21
CA TYR A 110 -8.51 -4.40 10.95
C TYR A 110 -9.41 -3.43 10.19
N SER A 111 -8.85 -2.30 9.82
CA SER A 111 -9.52 -1.32 8.97
C SER A 111 -8.63 -0.93 7.78
N PRO A 112 -9.20 -0.78 6.59
CA PRO A 112 -8.45 -0.32 5.43
C PRO A 112 -8.04 1.14 5.66
N ILE A 113 -6.75 1.43 5.52
CA ILE A 113 -6.20 2.79 5.66
C ILE A 113 -5.65 3.36 4.36
N ILE A 114 -5.58 2.58 3.29
CA ILE A 114 -5.27 3.05 1.94
C ILE A 114 -5.72 2.00 0.92
N GLU A 115 -6.19 2.47 -0.24
CA GLU A 115 -6.54 1.65 -1.39
C GLU A 115 -5.60 1.98 -2.58
N LEU A 116 -5.10 0.94 -3.23
CA LEU A 116 -4.09 1.02 -4.27
C LEU A 116 -4.53 0.27 -5.53
N GLU A 117 -4.49 0.94 -6.68
CA GLU A 117 -4.56 0.29 -7.98
C GLU A 117 -3.17 -0.17 -8.40
N CYS A 118 -2.97 -1.49 -8.46
CA CYS A 118 -1.72 -2.10 -8.85
C CYS A 118 -1.82 -2.73 -10.25
N ARG A 119 -0.76 -2.56 -11.05
CA ARG A 119 -0.61 -3.24 -12.34
C ARG A 119 0.76 -3.90 -12.43
N GLY A 120 0.81 -5.15 -12.88
CA GLY A 120 2.07 -5.87 -13.12
C GLY A 120 2.77 -6.39 -11.87
N LEU A 121 2.26 -6.08 -10.67
CA LEU A 121 2.78 -6.56 -9.40
C LEU A 121 1.66 -7.02 -8.45
N LYS A 122 2.04 -7.77 -7.42
CA LYS A 122 1.24 -8.03 -6.22
C LYS A 122 1.95 -7.42 -5.01
N ILE A 123 1.18 -6.93 -4.05
CA ILE A 123 1.67 -6.55 -2.72
C ILE A 123 1.59 -7.79 -1.83
N LEU A 124 2.70 -8.18 -1.22
CA LEU A 124 2.80 -9.35 -0.35
C LEU A 124 2.60 -8.99 1.13
N SER A 125 3.18 -7.86 1.55
CA SER A 125 3.08 -7.30 2.89
C SER A 125 3.36 -5.81 2.83
N TRP A 126 2.96 -5.09 3.88
CA TRP A 126 3.24 -3.67 3.99
C TRP A 126 3.55 -3.27 5.43
N SER A 127 4.24 -2.15 5.60
CA SER A 127 4.56 -1.58 6.90
C SER A 127 4.62 -0.05 6.83
N ILE A 128 4.59 0.56 8.01
CA ILE A 128 4.79 1.98 8.23
C ILE A 128 5.86 2.12 9.32
N ALA A 129 6.77 3.08 9.15
CA ALA A 129 7.85 3.31 10.10
C ALA A 129 7.57 4.56 10.95
N SER A 130 7.46 5.73 10.33
CA SER A 130 7.29 7.00 11.03
C SER A 130 6.39 7.97 10.27
N GLY A 131 5.98 9.03 10.97
CA GLY A 131 5.22 10.14 10.38
C GLY A 131 3.69 10.00 10.49
N ALA A 132 3.18 8.88 11.01
CA ALA A 132 1.81 8.84 11.51
C ALA A 132 1.67 9.79 12.72
N MET A 133 0.44 10.23 13.00
CA MET A 133 0.18 11.06 14.18
C MET A 133 -0.84 10.38 15.08
N ALA A 134 -0.52 10.21 16.36
CA ALA A 134 -1.50 9.73 17.34
C ALA A 134 -2.27 10.93 17.90
N VAL A 135 -3.58 10.77 18.08
CA VAL A 135 -4.47 11.77 18.68
C VAL A 135 -5.03 11.17 19.96
N SER A 136 -4.67 11.73 21.11
CA SER A 136 -5.17 11.26 22.40
C SER A 136 -6.63 11.66 22.63
N SER A 137 -7.22 11.08 23.67
CA SER A 137 -8.57 11.44 24.10
C SER A 137 -8.70 12.86 24.68
N SER A 138 -7.59 13.56 24.97
CA SER A 138 -7.64 15.01 25.26
C SER A 138 -7.65 15.88 24.00
N GLY A 139 -7.34 15.29 22.84
CA GLY A 139 -7.15 16.00 21.57
C GLY A 139 -5.70 16.38 21.29
N ASN A 140 -4.75 16.05 22.19
CA ASN A 140 -3.32 16.22 21.93
C ASN A 140 -2.87 15.40 20.73
N LYS A 141 -1.97 15.99 19.93
CA LYS A 141 -1.43 15.36 18.72
C LYS A 141 0.05 15.08 18.90
N PHE A 142 0.41 13.81 18.76
CA PHE A 142 1.78 13.34 18.83
C PHE A 142 2.27 13.10 17.41
N SER A 143 3.17 13.95 16.90
CA SER A 143 3.70 13.86 15.53
C SER A 143 4.93 12.97 15.39
N ASP A 144 5.66 12.78 16.47
CA ASP A 144 6.95 12.09 16.49
C ASP A 144 6.76 10.58 16.75
N THR A 145 5.69 10.00 16.21
CA THR A 145 5.43 8.56 16.36
C THR A 145 6.36 7.73 15.48
N ASN A 146 6.86 6.64 16.06
CA ASN A 146 7.66 5.63 15.38
C ASN A 146 7.07 4.26 15.66
N PHE A 147 6.58 3.60 14.62
CA PHE A 147 5.93 2.29 14.65
C PHE A 147 6.86 1.16 14.16
N ALA A 148 8.15 1.42 13.98
CA ALA A 148 9.11 0.41 13.51
C ALA A 148 9.21 -0.83 14.41
N GLU A 149 8.92 -0.71 15.70
CA GLU A 149 8.88 -1.82 16.67
C GLU A 149 7.46 -2.34 16.95
N ASN A 150 6.48 -1.91 16.15
CA ASN A 150 5.04 -2.22 16.29
C ASN A 150 4.37 -1.71 17.58
N ASP A 151 5.11 -0.99 18.42
CA ASP A 151 4.62 -0.35 19.64
C ASP A 151 5.13 1.10 19.71
N TRP A 152 4.31 1.98 20.28
CA TRP A 152 4.66 3.36 20.60
C TRP A 152 3.92 3.79 21.87
N CYS A 153 4.59 4.55 22.74
CA CYS A 153 3.97 5.14 23.92
C CYS A 153 4.54 6.53 24.19
N ASP A 154 3.72 7.38 24.82
CA ASP A 154 4.11 8.70 25.28
C ASP A 154 3.28 9.09 26.53
N TYR A 155 3.50 10.27 27.07
CA TYR A 155 2.75 10.81 28.19
C TYR A 155 1.88 11.98 27.75
N ASP A 156 0.59 11.91 28.04
CA ASP A 156 -0.32 13.02 27.83
C ASP A 156 -0.40 13.88 29.09
N GLU A 157 0.19 15.07 29.04
CA GLU A 157 0.21 16.01 30.17
C GLU A 157 -1.18 16.51 30.57
N GLU A 158 -2.12 16.63 29.62
CA GLU A 158 -3.48 17.08 29.90
C GLU A 158 -4.30 16.00 30.60
N MET A 159 -4.09 14.74 30.24
CA MET A 159 -4.75 13.61 30.89
C MET A 159 -4.02 13.14 32.15
N GLY A 160 -2.74 13.47 32.31
CA GLY A 160 -1.90 13.03 33.41
C GLY A 160 -1.63 11.52 33.42
N GLN A 161 -1.52 10.89 32.24
CA GLN A 161 -1.33 9.45 32.09
C GLN A 161 -0.52 9.08 30.85
N LEU A 162 -0.04 7.83 30.81
CA LEU A 162 0.56 7.26 29.61
C LEU A 162 -0.52 7.00 28.55
N VAL A 163 -0.14 7.20 27.30
CA VAL A 163 -0.93 6.86 26.11
C VAL A 163 -0.07 6.01 25.19
N GLY A 164 -0.70 5.20 24.33
CA GLY A 164 0.06 4.35 23.42
C GLY A 164 -0.75 3.65 22.34
N VAL A 165 0.02 3.16 21.37
CA VAL A 165 -0.41 2.33 20.25
C VAL A 165 0.43 1.07 20.30
N TYR A 166 -0.20 -0.08 20.46
CA TYR A 166 0.48 -1.35 20.66
C TYR A 166 0.03 -2.42 19.68
N GLU A 167 0.84 -3.46 19.54
CA GLU A 167 0.52 -4.66 18.78
C GLU A 167 0.10 -4.31 17.34
N ILE A 168 0.81 -3.36 16.73
CA ILE A 168 0.57 -2.95 15.36
C ILE A 168 0.74 -4.15 14.44
N ASP A 169 -0.27 -4.37 13.60
CA ASP A 169 -0.36 -5.50 12.72
C ASP A 169 -1.00 -5.07 11.39
N THR A 170 -0.48 -5.60 10.30
CA THR A 170 -0.78 -5.14 8.95
C THR A 170 -1.22 -6.30 8.06
N LYS A 171 -2.20 -6.04 7.19
CA LYS A 171 -2.68 -7.00 6.19
C LYS A 171 -2.85 -6.35 4.83
N VAL A 172 -2.76 -7.18 3.80
CA VAL A 172 -3.08 -6.82 2.42
C VAL A 172 -4.33 -7.61 2.02
N GLU A 173 -5.33 -6.93 1.48
CA GLU A 173 -6.53 -7.53 0.90
C GLU A 173 -6.58 -7.21 -0.60
N GLU A 174 -6.64 -8.23 -1.46
CA GLU A 174 -6.84 -8.09 -2.91
C GLU A 174 -8.35 -8.15 -3.20
N CYS A 175 -8.90 -7.12 -3.87
CA CYS A 175 -10.34 -6.96 -4.15
C CYS A 175 -10.75 -7.48 -5.55
#